data_AF-A0A1Q7JFM3-F1
#
_entry.id   AF-A0A1Q7JFM3-F1
#
_cell.length_a   1.000
_cell.length_b   1.000
_cell.length_c   1.000
_cell.angle_alpha   90.00
_cell.angle_beta   90.00
_cell.angle_gamma   90.00
#
_symmetry.space_group_name_H-M   'P 1'
#
loop_
_entity.id
_entity.type
_entity.pdbx_description
1 polymer ?
#
loop_
_entity_poly.entity_id
_entity_poly.type
_entity_poly.pdbx_seq_one_letter_code
_entity_poly.pdbx_strand_id
1 'polypeptide(L)'
;MKALAKASADEINKIRGIGPAIAEAVAGFFVEPKNRKLVERLEKLGLNMKEPEATEGKGPLAGQVYVITGTLPSLSRAKAGELIEAAGGHVTDGVSRNTTAVVVGADAGAKLEKAKAFGVPLIDEAELLRRARAKP
;
A
#
# COMPACT_ATOMS: atom_id res chain seq x y z
N MET A 1 3.37 -14.31 1.71
CA MET A 1 3.76 -15.39 0.76
C MET A 1 2.98 -16.70 0.87
N LYS A 2 2.91 -17.35 2.04
CA LYS A 2 2.29 -18.70 2.18
C LYS A 2 0.81 -18.77 1.79
N ALA A 3 0.04 -17.71 2.05
CA ALA A 3 -1.36 -17.61 1.66
C ALA A 3 -1.51 -17.56 0.13
N LEU A 4 -0.73 -16.71 -0.55
CA LEU A 4 -0.74 -16.59 -2.01
C LEU A 4 -0.33 -17.90 -2.71
N ALA A 5 0.65 -18.62 -2.17
CA ALA A 5 1.11 -19.89 -2.74
C ALA A 5 0.08 -21.03 -2.64
N LYS A 6 -0.93 -20.89 -1.78
CA LYS A 6 -2.01 -21.88 -1.57
C LYS A 6 -3.35 -21.43 -2.15
N ALA A 7 -3.47 -20.16 -2.53
CA ALA A 7 -4.70 -19.60 -3.06
C ALA A 7 -5.02 -20.19 -4.44
N SER A 8 -6.28 -20.55 -4.65
CA SER A 8 -6.81 -20.95 -5.94
C SER A 8 -6.93 -19.76 -6.90
N ALA A 9 -7.00 -20.04 -8.20
CA ALA A 9 -7.26 -19.00 -9.20
C ALA A 9 -8.56 -18.23 -8.90
N ASP A 10 -9.62 -18.90 -8.44
CA ASP A 10 -10.87 -18.25 -8.02
C ASP A 10 -10.69 -17.29 -6.83
N GLU A 11 -9.90 -17.67 -5.83
CA GLU A 11 -9.62 -16.78 -4.69
C GLU A 11 -8.81 -15.55 -5.11
N ILE A 12 -7.86 -15.73 -6.02
CA ILE A 12 -7.04 -14.64 -6.55
C ILE A 12 -7.88 -13.72 -7.46
N ASN A 13 -8.81 -14.26 -8.23
CA ASN A 13 -9.69 -13.50 -9.11
C ASN A 13 -10.72 -12.64 -8.34
N LYS A 14 -11.00 -12.94 -7.08
CA LYS A 14 -11.81 -12.07 -6.20
C LYS A 14 -11.11 -10.77 -5.84
N ILE A 15 -9.79 -10.67 -6.03
CA ILE A 15 -9.03 -9.46 -5.77
C ILE A 15 -9.39 -8.41 -6.82
N ARG A 16 -9.90 -7.26 -6.36
CA ARG A 16 -10.29 -6.14 -7.22
C ARG A 16 -9.13 -5.70 -8.11
N GLY A 17 -9.31 -5.78 -9.42
CA GLY A 17 -8.30 -5.39 -10.42
C GLY A 17 -7.43 -6.55 -10.93
N ILE A 18 -7.62 -7.75 -10.39
CA ILE A 18 -7.05 -8.99 -10.94
C ILE A 18 -8.14 -9.70 -11.74
N GLY A 19 -7.87 -9.95 -13.01
CA GLY A 19 -8.75 -10.72 -13.88
C GLY A 19 -8.37 -12.20 -13.93
N PRO A 20 -9.20 -13.04 -14.56
CA PRO A 20 -9.04 -14.51 -14.55
C PRO A 20 -7.70 -14.94 -15.15
N ALA A 21 -7.24 -14.29 -16.23
CA ALA A 21 -5.95 -14.60 -16.85
C ALA A 21 -4.76 -14.40 -15.90
N ILE A 22 -4.77 -13.34 -15.09
CA ILE A 22 -3.71 -13.08 -14.10
C ILE A 22 -3.84 -14.07 -12.94
N ALA A 23 -5.07 -14.33 -12.49
CA ALA A 23 -5.32 -15.26 -11.41
C ALA A 23 -4.84 -16.69 -11.73
N GLU A 24 -5.12 -17.17 -12.95
CA GLU A 24 -4.64 -18.45 -13.47
C GLU A 24 -3.11 -18.47 -13.61
N ALA A 25 -2.52 -17.40 -14.13
CA ALA A 25 -1.06 -17.31 -14.27
C ALA A 25 -0.35 -17.37 -12.90
N VAL A 26 -0.89 -16.67 -11.89
CA VAL A 26 -0.36 -16.69 -10.53
C VAL A 26 -0.54 -18.06 -9.88
N ALA A 27 -1.74 -18.65 -9.96
CA ALA A 27 -1.97 -19.99 -9.43
C ALA A 27 -1.07 -21.04 -10.12
N GLY A 28 -0.97 -20.98 -11.45
CA GLY A 28 -0.12 -21.86 -12.25
C GLY A 28 1.36 -21.72 -11.93
N PHE A 29 1.83 -20.50 -11.64
CA PHE A 29 3.20 -20.27 -11.18
C PHE A 29 3.52 -21.10 -9.93
N PHE A 30 2.60 -21.18 -8.97
CA PHE A 30 2.79 -21.99 -7.76
C PHE A 30 2.49 -23.48 -7.95
N VAL A 31 1.91 -23.93 -9.06
CA VAL A 31 1.80 -25.39 -9.34
C VAL A 31 3.15 -25.97 -9.76
N GLU A 32 3.94 -25.21 -10.51
CA GLU A 32 5.23 -25.65 -11.04
C GLU A 32 6.28 -25.85 -9.93
N PRO A 33 6.82 -27.08 -9.75
CA PRO A 33 7.80 -27.37 -8.70
C PRO A 33 9.08 -26.52 -8.78
N LYS A 34 9.52 -26.14 -9.99
CA LYS A 34 10.70 -25.28 -10.18
C LYS A 34 10.51 -23.89 -9.55
N ASN A 35 9.32 -23.34 -9.68
CA ASN A 35 9.00 -22.01 -9.14
C ASN A 35 8.89 -22.04 -7.63
N ARG A 36 8.33 -23.10 -7.04
CA ARG A 36 8.34 -23.29 -5.57
C ARG A 36 9.77 -23.33 -5.02
N LYS A 37 10.65 -24.10 -5.66
CA LYS A 37 12.07 -24.18 -5.28
C LYS A 37 12.79 -22.83 -5.40
N LEU A 38 12.45 -22.03 -6.42
CA LEU A 38 12.98 -20.68 -6.56
C LEU A 38 12.56 -19.80 -5.38
N VAL A 39 11.27 -19.80 -5.03
CA VAL A 39 10.75 -19.02 -3.89
C VAL A 39 11.40 -19.45 -2.57
N GLU A 40 11.54 -20.75 -2.32
CA GLU A 40 12.24 -21.28 -1.14
C GLU A 40 13.71 -20.86 -1.08
N ARG A 41 14.40 -20.84 -2.23
CA ARG A 41 15.80 -20.39 -2.32
C ARG A 41 15.91 -18.90 -1.99
N LEU A 42 14.98 -18.09 -2.49
CA LEU A 42 14.91 -16.66 -2.21
C LEU A 42 14.60 -16.40 -0.72
N GLU A 43 13.71 -17.18 -0.11
CA GLU A 43 13.42 -17.11 1.34
C GLU A 43 14.66 -17.43 2.17
N LYS A 44 15.44 -18.46 1.79
CA LYS A 44 16.71 -18.81 2.45
C LYS A 44 17.79 -17.73 2.34
N LEU A 45 17.71 -16.87 1.34
CA LEU A 45 18.63 -15.73 1.18
C LEU A 45 18.23 -14.52 2.05
N GLY A 46 17.19 -14.64 2.88
CA GLY A 46 16.77 -13.59 3.81
C GLY A 46 15.92 -12.49 3.17
N LEU A 47 15.36 -12.72 1.98
CA LEU A 47 14.44 -11.77 1.36
C LEU A 47 13.17 -11.62 2.19
N ASN A 48 12.71 -10.38 2.37
CA ASN A 48 11.48 -10.11 3.09
C ASN A 48 10.27 -10.56 2.25
N MET A 49 9.69 -11.71 2.61
CA MET A 49 8.49 -12.26 1.97
C MET A 49 7.24 -12.17 2.85
N LYS A 50 7.35 -11.47 3.98
CA LYS A 50 6.20 -11.13 4.79
C LYS A 50 5.50 -9.94 4.14
N GLU A 51 4.20 -10.07 3.99
CA GLU A 51 3.37 -8.88 3.82
C GLU A 51 3.56 -8.05 5.10
N PRO A 52 3.84 -6.75 5.00
CA PRO A 52 3.80 -5.91 6.20
C PRO A 52 2.45 -6.17 6.86
N GLU A 53 2.46 -6.50 8.15
CA GLU A 53 1.20 -6.59 8.89
C GLU A 53 0.50 -5.26 8.66
N ALA A 54 -0.70 -5.31 8.08
CA ALA A 54 -1.58 -4.17 8.13
C ALA A 54 -1.80 -3.96 9.62
N THR A 55 -1.08 -3.00 10.20
CA THR A 55 -1.46 -2.39 11.44
C THR A 55 -2.88 -1.92 11.20
N GLU A 56 -3.86 -2.71 11.65
CA GLU A 56 -5.14 -2.18 12.10
C GLU A 56 -4.81 -1.26 13.28
N GLY A 57 -4.14 -0.14 12.99
CA GLY A 57 -3.69 0.75 14.01
C GLY A 57 -4.95 1.36 14.57
N LYS A 58 -5.19 1.10 15.85
CA LYS A 58 -6.23 1.80 16.58
C LYS A 58 -5.88 3.27 16.55
N GLY A 59 -6.71 4.07 15.91
CA GLY A 59 -6.45 5.49 15.73
C GLY A 59 -7.36 6.10 14.67
N PRO A 60 -7.33 7.42 14.52
CA PRO A 60 -8.23 8.15 13.62
C PRO A 60 -7.96 7.86 12.13
N LEU A 61 -6.82 7.26 11.80
CA LEU A 61 -6.44 6.89 10.42
C LEU A 61 -6.55 5.39 10.14
N ALA A 62 -7.14 4.61 11.05
CA ALA A 62 -7.30 3.15 10.92
C ALA A 62 -7.82 2.74 9.53
N GLY A 63 -7.05 1.90 8.82
CA GLY A 63 -7.45 1.33 7.53
C GLY A 63 -7.45 2.31 6.36
N GLN A 64 -6.97 3.54 6.55
CA GLN A 64 -6.86 4.54 5.49
C GLN A 64 -5.49 4.48 4.83
N VAL A 65 -5.45 4.68 3.51
CA VAL A 65 -4.23 4.63 2.71
C VAL A 65 -3.85 6.01 2.23
N TYR A 66 -2.63 6.44 2.54
CA TYR A 66 -2.10 7.76 2.21
C TYR A 66 -0.90 7.65 1.26
N VAL A 67 -0.78 8.60 0.34
CA VAL A 67 0.40 8.75 -0.51
C VAL A 67 1.00 10.12 -0.27
N ILE A 68 2.30 10.18 0.00
CA ILE A 68 3.01 11.46 0.18
C ILE A 68 3.68 11.83 -1.14
N THR A 69 3.43 13.04 -1.64
CA THR A 69 4.08 13.59 -2.83
C THR A 69 4.63 14.99 -2.55
N GLY A 70 5.80 15.30 -3.14
CA GLY A 70 6.49 16.55 -2.87
C GLY A 70 7.26 16.54 -1.55
N THR A 71 7.80 17.70 -1.18
CA THR A 71 8.52 17.96 0.07
C THR A 71 7.57 18.67 1.01
N LEU A 72 7.30 18.08 2.18
CA LEU A 72 6.42 18.69 3.16
C LEU A 72 7.16 19.84 3.88
N PRO A 73 6.46 20.93 4.24
CA PRO A 73 7.09 22.15 4.73
C PRO A 73 7.73 22.03 6.11
N SER A 74 7.20 21.19 7.02
CA SER A 74 7.74 21.03 8.38
C SER A 74 8.14 19.59 8.71
N LEU A 75 7.59 18.60 8.02
CA LEU A 75 7.86 17.18 8.25
C LEU A 75 8.77 16.58 7.17
N SER A 76 9.69 15.71 7.58
CA SER A 76 10.33 14.81 6.61
C SER A 76 9.32 13.76 6.16
N ARG A 77 9.44 13.26 4.92
CA ARG A 77 8.58 12.17 4.42
C ARG A 77 8.56 10.97 5.37
N ALA A 78 9.71 10.64 5.95
CA ALA A 78 9.83 9.58 6.96
C ALA A 78 8.97 9.87 8.20
N LYS A 79 9.07 11.06 8.79
CA LYS A 79 8.25 11.45 9.97
C LYS A 79 6.77 11.51 9.66
N ALA A 80 6.39 12.00 8.48
CA ALA A 80 5.00 11.99 8.05
C ALA A 80 4.47 10.56 7.89
N GLY A 81 5.30 9.64 7.36
CA GLY A 81 4.99 8.21 7.32
C GLY A 81 4.80 7.63 8.71
N GLU A 82 5.76 7.83 9.62
CA GLU A 82 5.66 7.38 11.02
C GLU A 82 4.39 7.89 11.70
N LEU A 83 3.99 9.15 11.43
CA LEU A 83 2.80 9.74 12.01
C LEU A 83 1.50 9.13 11.47
N ILE A 84 1.46 8.82 10.18
CA ILE A 84 0.33 8.12 9.55
C ILE A 84 0.22 6.70 10.12
N GLU A 85 1.33 5.97 10.17
CA GLU A 85 1.39 4.61 10.70
C GLU A 85 1.06 4.58 12.20
N ALA A 86 1.54 5.55 12.99
CA ALA A 86 1.21 5.69 14.41
C ALA A 86 -0.28 6.00 14.65
N ALA A 87 -0.93 6.71 13.73
CA ALA A 87 -2.37 6.96 13.75
C ALA A 87 -3.20 5.81 13.12
N GLY A 88 -2.54 4.75 12.66
CA GLY A 88 -3.12 3.53 12.13
C GLY A 88 -3.48 3.53 10.64
N GLY A 89 -3.03 4.54 9.91
CA GLY A 89 -3.10 4.55 8.45
C GLY A 89 -1.86 3.92 7.82
N HIS A 90 -1.94 3.64 6.53
CA HIS A 90 -0.85 3.07 5.75
C HIS A 90 -0.30 4.06 4.74
N VAL A 91 1.02 4.14 4.61
CA VAL A 91 1.66 4.92 3.54
C VAL A 91 2.07 4.04 2.37
N THR A 92 1.69 4.45 1.16
CA THR A 92 2.12 3.81 -0.08
C THR A 92 2.84 4.77 -1.00
N ASP A 93 3.73 4.24 -1.85
CA ASP A 93 4.52 5.05 -2.77
C ASP A 93 3.76 5.44 -4.04
N GLY A 94 2.62 4.81 -4.31
CA GLY A 94 1.87 4.96 -5.57
C GLY A 94 0.41 5.27 -5.33
N VAL A 95 -0.14 6.18 -6.13
CA VAL A 95 -1.58 6.49 -6.10
C VAL A 95 -2.34 5.39 -6.82
N SER A 96 -3.31 4.81 -6.13
CA SER A 96 -4.25 3.81 -6.63
C SER A 96 -5.69 4.22 -6.31
N ARG A 97 -6.67 3.50 -6.88
CA ARG A 97 -8.10 3.73 -6.56
C ARG A 97 -8.46 3.40 -5.10
N ASN A 98 -7.59 2.71 -4.36
CA ASN A 98 -7.78 2.43 -2.94
C ASN A 98 -7.08 3.47 -2.05
N THR A 99 -6.43 4.49 -2.63
CA THR A 99 -5.82 5.59 -1.86
C THR A 99 -6.92 6.48 -1.29
N THR A 100 -6.90 6.68 0.03
CA THR A 100 -7.84 7.54 0.75
C THR A 100 -7.55 9.02 0.52
N ALA A 101 -6.28 9.42 0.59
CA ALA A 101 -5.86 10.78 0.27
C ALA A 101 -4.39 10.86 -0.13
N VAL A 102 -4.05 11.89 -0.90
CA VAL A 102 -2.67 12.21 -1.26
C VAL A 102 -2.25 13.48 -0.53
N VAL A 103 -1.19 13.38 0.27
CA VAL A 103 -0.58 14.50 0.99
C VAL A 103 0.35 15.23 0.03
N VAL A 104 0.01 16.48 -0.27
CA VAL A 104 0.66 17.32 -1.27
C VAL A 104 1.58 18.31 -0.57
N GLY A 105 2.89 18.14 -0.78
CA GLY A 105 3.92 19.12 -0.41
C GLY A 105 4.36 19.99 -1.57
N ALA A 106 5.40 20.79 -1.35
CA ALA A 106 6.08 21.55 -2.41
C ALA A 106 6.64 20.60 -3.48
N ASP A 107 6.61 21.00 -4.75
CA ASP A 107 7.06 20.18 -5.89
C ASP A 107 6.31 18.84 -6.05
N ALA A 108 5.01 18.83 -5.79
CA ALA A 108 4.13 17.69 -6.05
C ALA A 108 3.99 17.45 -7.57
N GLY A 109 4.95 16.73 -8.15
CA GLY A 109 5.01 16.39 -9.57
C GLY A 109 3.99 15.33 -10.00
N ALA A 110 4.43 14.34 -10.78
CA ALA A 110 3.59 13.38 -11.52
C ALA A 110 2.57 12.54 -10.70
N LYS A 111 2.65 12.51 -9.36
CA LYS A 111 1.67 11.83 -8.49
C LYS A 111 0.40 12.67 -8.28
N LEU A 112 0.50 14.00 -8.34
CA LEU A 112 -0.64 14.92 -8.25
C LEU A 112 -1.62 14.71 -9.41
N GLU A 113 -1.08 14.59 -10.63
CA GLU A 113 -1.88 14.35 -11.84
C GLU A 113 -2.57 12.98 -11.81
N LYS A 114 -1.88 11.94 -11.31
CA LYS A 114 -2.50 10.62 -11.10
C LYS A 114 -3.62 10.65 -10.06
N ALA A 115 -3.45 11.40 -8.97
CA ALA A 115 -4.46 11.55 -7.94
C ALA A 115 -5.73 12.24 -8.47
N LYS A 116 -5.57 13.32 -9.25
CA LYS A 116 -6.69 13.97 -9.94
C LYS A 116 -7.39 13.01 -10.90
N ALA A 117 -6.64 12.25 -11.69
CA ALA A 117 -7.20 11.29 -12.66
C ALA A 117 -8.03 10.18 -11.98
N PHE A 118 -7.65 9.77 -10.77
CA PHE A 118 -8.40 8.78 -9.99
C PHE A 118 -9.46 9.39 -9.06
N GLY A 119 -9.60 10.71 -9.02
CA GLY A 119 -10.54 11.41 -8.13
C GLY A 119 -10.20 11.26 -6.65
N VAL A 120 -8.92 11.03 -6.33
CA VAL A 120 -8.45 10.85 -4.95
C VAL A 120 -8.30 12.23 -4.28
N PRO A 121 -8.82 12.42 -3.05
CA PRO A 121 -8.66 13.67 -2.30
C PRO A 121 -7.20 14.10 -2.15
N LEU A 122 -6.94 15.38 -2.42
CA LEU A 122 -5.64 16.02 -2.16
C LEU A 122 -5.73 16.77 -0.84
N ILE A 123 -4.80 16.51 0.08
CA ILE A 123 -4.71 17.18 1.37
C ILE A 123 -3.31 17.75 1.57
N ASP A 124 -3.16 18.76 2.43
CA ASP A 124 -1.86 19.31 2.81
C ASP A 124 -1.34 18.68 4.12
N GLU A 125 -0.14 19.10 4.54
CA GLU A 125 0.48 18.65 5.80
C GLU A 125 -0.38 19.00 7.03
N ALA A 126 -1.03 20.17 7.03
CA ALA A 126 -1.84 20.65 8.15
C ALA A 126 -3.10 19.79 8.33
N GLU A 127 -3.75 19.42 7.24
CA GLU A 127 -4.90 18.54 7.23
C GLU A 127 -4.52 17.11 7.63
N LEU A 128 -3.36 16.62 7.19
CA LEU A 128 -2.82 15.34 7.67
C LEU A 128 -2.67 15.34 9.20
N LEU A 129 -2.04 16.38 9.76
CA LEU A 129 -1.85 16.52 11.20
C LEU A 129 -3.18 16.59 11.95
N ARG A 130 -4.17 17.30 11.40
CA ARG A 130 -5.52 17.39 11.97
C ARG A 130 -6.19 16.01 12.03
N ARG A 131 -6.11 15.23 10.95
CA ARG A 131 -6.70 13.89 10.89
C ARG A 131 -5.99 12.90 11.79
N ALA A 132 -4.66 12.93 11.84
CA ALA A 132 -3.87 12.04 12.68
C ALA A 132 -4.02 12.31 14.18
N ARG A 133 -4.34 13.56 14.57
CA ARG A 133 -4.58 13.96 15.96
C ARG A 133 -6.06 13.95 16.35
N ALA A 134 -6.96 13.65 15.42
CA ALA A 134 -8.38 13.56 15.72
C ALA A 134 -8.62 12.44 16.75
N LYS A 135 -9.48 12.69 17.74
CA LYS A 135 -9.88 11.65 18.69
C LYS A 135 -10.80 10.67 17.93
N PRO A 136 -10.60 9.34 18.06
CA PRO A 136 -11.46 8.34 17.41
C PRO A 136 -12.91 8.44 17.89
#